data_AF-A0AAV5LWD2-F1
#
_entry.id   AF-A0AAV5LWD2-F1
#
_cell.length_a   1.000
_cell.length_b   1.000
_cell.length_c   1.000
_cell.angle_alpha   90.00
_cell.angle_beta   90.00
_cell.angle_gamma   90.00
#
_symmetry.space_group_name_H-M   'P 1'
#
loop_
_entity.id
_entity.type
_entity.pdbx_description
1 polymer ?
#
loop_
_entity_poly.entity_id
_entity_poly.type
_entity_poly.pdbx_seq_one_letter_code
_entity_poly.pdbx_strand_id
1 'polypeptide(L)'
;MGRVIRAQRKGAGSVFKSHTHHRKGPARFRSLDFGERNGYLKGVVTEIVHDPGRGAPLARVVFRHPFRYKKQKELFVAAEGMYTGQFIYCGKKANLMVGNVLPLRSIPEGAVICNVEHHVGDRGIFARASGDYTIVISHNPDNDTTRSLLTQQS
;
A
#
# COMPACT_ATOMS: atom_id res chain seq x y z
N MET A 1 -30.27 -27.58 26.17
CA MET A 1 -29.39 -26.39 26.16
C MET A 1 -28.27 -26.66 25.16
N GLY A 2 -28.16 -25.89 24.08
CA GLY A 2 -27.28 -26.19 22.92
C GLY A 2 -25.81 -25.77 23.10
N ARG A 3 -24.88 -26.45 22.43
CA ARG A 3 -23.44 -26.11 22.44
C ARG A 3 -23.15 -24.95 21.48
N VAL A 4 -22.27 -24.02 21.88
CA VAL A 4 -21.80 -22.92 21.02
C VAL A 4 -21.11 -23.47 19.76
N ILE A 5 -21.57 -23.05 18.58
CA ILE A 5 -21.04 -23.53 17.30
C ILE A 5 -19.66 -22.94 16.98
N ARG A 6 -18.89 -23.61 16.12
CA ARG A 6 -17.54 -23.17 15.74
C ARG A 6 -17.51 -21.75 15.16
N ALA A 7 -18.53 -21.35 14.40
CA ALA A 7 -18.61 -20.00 13.83
C ALA A 7 -18.64 -18.91 14.91
N GLN A 8 -19.47 -19.09 15.94
CA GLN A 8 -19.58 -18.17 17.08
C GLN A 8 -18.27 -18.09 17.89
N ARG A 9 -17.53 -19.20 17.98
CA ARG A 9 -16.26 -19.24 18.72
C ARG A 9 -15.12 -18.43 18.07
N LYS A 10 -15.20 -18.12 16.77
CA LYS A 10 -14.12 -17.39 16.06
C LYS A 10 -13.94 -15.96 16.55
N GLY A 11 -15.01 -15.29 17.01
CA GLY A 11 -14.97 -13.90 17.50
C GLY A 11 -14.48 -13.75 18.95
N ALA A 12 -14.42 -14.83 19.72
CA ALA A 12 -14.14 -14.80 21.16
C ALA A 12 -12.65 -14.53 21.51
N GLY A 13 -11.76 -14.41 20.52
CA GLY A 13 -10.35 -14.08 20.77
C GLY A 13 -9.53 -15.16 21.50
N SER A 14 -9.91 -16.44 21.37
CA SER A 14 -9.17 -17.57 21.95
C SER A 14 -8.27 -18.26 20.91
N VAL A 15 -8.53 -19.54 20.61
CA VAL A 15 -7.72 -20.40 19.72
C VAL A 15 -7.72 -19.98 18.24
N PHE A 16 -8.63 -19.10 17.82
CA PHE A 16 -8.74 -18.65 16.42
C PHE A 16 -7.99 -17.33 16.13
N LYS A 17 -7.14 -16.87 17.06
CA LYS A 17 -6.27 -15.71 16.83
C LYS A 17 -5.26 -15.99 15.71
N SER A 18 -4.95 -14.96 14.93
CA SER A 18 -3.92 -15.05 13.89
C SER A 18 -2.53 -15.22 14.51
N HIS A 19 -1.70 -16.09 13.94
CA HIS A 19 -0.30 -16.23 14.32
C HIS A 19 0.52 -15.08 13.73
N THR A 20 0.97 -14.14 14.56
CA THR A 20 1.63 -12.89 14.12
C THR A 20 3.10 -12.78 14.50
N HIS A 21 3.65 -13.73 15.25
CA HIS A 21 5.01 -13.65 15.82
C HIS A 21 6.11 -13.40 14.77
N HIS A 22 6.00 -14.01 13.57
CA HIS A 22 7.00 -13.86 12.50
C HIS A 22 6.66 -12.77 11.47
N ARG A 23 5.54 -12.06 11.64
CA ARG A 23 5.13 -10.98 10.73
C ARG A 23 6.14 -9.83 10.81
N LYS A 24 6.58 -9.34 9.65
CA LYS A 24 7.58 -8.26 9.53
C LYS A 24 7.05 -6.89 9.93
N GLY A 25 5.73 -6.72 9.88
CA GLY A 25 5.04 -5.49 10.25
C GLY A 25 3.90 -5.17 9.29
N PRO A 26 3.10 -4.13 9.60
CA PRO A 26 2.02 -3.72 8.73
C PRO A 26 2.59 -3.07 7.46
N ALA A 27 2.29 -3.65 6.30
CA ALA A 27 2.57 -2.99 5.03
C ALA A 27 1.61 -1.81 4.87
N ARG A 28 2.12 -0.58 4.73
CA ARG A 28 1.35 0.65 4.62
C ARG A 28 2.16 1.68 3.85
N PHE A 29 1.50 2.58 3.12
CA PHE A 29 2.17 3.78 2.64
C PHE A 29 2.68 4.62 3.80
N ARG A 30 3.48 5.64 3.51
CA ARG A 30 3.93 6.59 4.54
C ARG A 30 2.73 7.40 5.05
N SER A 31 2.89 8.05 6.21
CA SER A 31 1.93 9.04 6.66
C SER A 31 1.89 10.22 5.69
N LEU A 32 0.69 10.61 5.25
CA LEU A 32 0.49 11.74 4.36
C LEU A 32 0.94 13.04 5.05
N ASP A 33 2.00 13.67 4.55
CA ASP A 33 2.54 14.91 5.08
C ASP A 33 2.56 16.03 4.02
N PHE A 34 3.07 17.20 4.40
CA PHE A 34 3.15 18.36 3.51
C PHE A 34 3.96 18.09 2.23
N GLY A 35 5.05 17.32 2.33
CA GLY A 35 5.92 17.05 1.19
C GLY A 35 5.23 16.17 0.14
N GLU A 36 4.39 15.23 0.55
CA GLU A 36 3.63 14.37 -0.36
C GLU A 36 2.42 15.09 -0.96
N ARG A 37 1.74 15.94 -0.18
CA ARG A 37 0.59 16.73 -0.65
C ARG A 37 0.97 17.76 -1.74
N ASN A 38 2.11 18.42 -1.57
CA ASN A 38 2.48 19.58 -2.41
C ASN A 38 3.68 19.31 -3.34
N GLY A 39 4.46 18.27 -3.09
CA GLY A 39 5.68 17.95 -3.84
C GLY A 39 5.83 16.45 -4.05
N TYR A 40 7.04 15.97 -3.79
CA TYR A 40 7.36 14.55 -3.74
C TYR A 40 8.45 14.31 -2.69
N LEU A 41 8.49 13.11 -2.12
CA LEU A 41 9.62 12.61 -1.35
C LEU A 41 10.30 11.46 -2.08
N LYS A 42 11.63 11.49 -2.02
CA LYS A 42 12.48 10.41 -2.52
C LYS A 42 12.78 9.40 -1.40
N GLY A 43 12.48 8.14 -1.67
CA GLY A 43 12.86 6.99 -0.85
C GLY A 43 13.75 6.02 -1.63
N VAL A 44 14.44 5.14 -0.91
CA VAL A 44 15.25 4.06 -1.50
C VAL A 44 14.72 2.72 -1.03
N VAL A 45 14.50 1.79 -1.95
CA VAL A 45 14.24 0.39 -1.61
C VAL A 45 15.54 -0.21 -1.07
N THR A 46 15.59 -0.50 0.22
CA THR A 46 16.79 -1.15 0.79
C THR A 46 16.76 -2.64 0.56
N GLU A 47 15.61 -3.27 0.74
CA GLU A 47 15.45 -4.73 0.70
C GLU A 47 14.04 -5.09 0.25
N ILE A 48 13.89 -6.20 -0.46
CA ILE A 48 12.60 -6.85 -0.74
C ILE A 48 12.57 -8.14 0.05
N VAL A 49 11.58 -8.29 0.93
CA VAL A 49 11.53 -9.36 1.94
C VAL A 49 10.20 -10.11 1.90
N HIS A 50 10.26 -11.40 2.20
CA HIS A 50 9.07 -12.21 2.39
C HIS A 50 8.48 -12.01 3.80
N ASP A 51 7.16 -11.81 3.86
CA ASP A 51 6.39 -11.76 5.11
C ASP A 51 5.59 -13.07 5.28
N PRO A 52 5.89 -13.90 6.30
CA PRO A 52 5.19 -15.17 6.50
C PRO A 52 3.67 -15.00 6.58
N GLY A 53 2.94 -15.77 5.77
CA GLY A 53 1.48 -15.66 5.66
C GLY A 53 1.00 -14.52 4.74
N ARG A 54 1.88 -13.99 3.90
CA ARG A 54 1.57 -13.09 2.79
C ARG A 54 2.14 -13.68 1.49
N GLY A 55 1.33 -13.72 0.43
CA GLY A 55 1.81 -14.11 -0.91
C GLY A 55 2.68 -13.02 -1.54
N ALA A 56 2.21 -11.77 -1.50
CA ALA A 56 2.94 -10.64 -2.06
C ALA A 56 4.17 -10.24 -1.20
N PRO A 57 5.35 -10.04 -1.81
CA PRO A 57 6.53 -9.57 -1.09
C PRO A 57 6.37 -8.14 -0.55
N LEU A 58 7.19 -7.80 0.45
CA LEU A 58 7.23 -6.46 1.03
C LEU A 58 8.52 -5.75 0.62
N ALA A 59 8.42 -4.47 0.30
CA ALA A 59 9.56 -3.60 0.06
C ALA A 59 9.86 -2.76 1.31
N ARG A 60 11.08 -2.84 1.84
CA ARG A 60 11.56 -1.93 2.86
C ARG A 60 12.05 -0.67 2.17
N VAL A 61 11.35 0.44 2.41
CA VAL A 61 11.67 1.73 1.80
C VAL A 61 12.16 2.67 2.88
N VAL A 62 13.31 3.30 2.64
CA VAL A 62 13.90 4.25 3.58
C VAL A 62 13.79 5.66 3.02
N PHE A 63 13.10 6.52 3.76
CA PHE A 63 12.94 7.93 3.49
C PHE A 63 13.80 8.76 4.46
N ARG A 64 14.17 9.96 4.04
CA ARG A 64 14.71 10.98 4.95
C ARG A 64 13.55 11.69 5.63
N HIS A 65 13.61 11.85 6.95
CA HIS A 65 12.57 12.58 7.66
C HIS A 65 12.61 14.07 7.29
N PRO A 66 11.45 14.70 7.02
CA PRO A 66 11.39 16.08 6.55
C PRO A 66 11.92 17.09 7.59
N PHE A 67 11.59 16.89 8.87
CA PHE A 67 11.89 17.89 9.93
C PHE A 67 13.08 17.57 10.84
N ARG A 68 13.66 16.37 10.75
CA ARG A 68 14.67 15.89 11.72
C ARG A 68 15.76 15.13 10.98
N TYR A 69 16.99 15.16 11.48
CA TYR A 69 18.09 14.35 10.94
C TYR A 69 17.94 12.88 11.34
N LYS A 70 16.92 12.21 10.79
CA LYS A 70 16.66 10.78 11.00
C LYS A 70 16.14 10.13 9.72
N LYS A 71 16.32 8.82 9.60
CA LYS A 71 15.75 8.00 8.52
C LYS A 71 14.43 7.38 8.99
N GLN A 72 13.41 7.40 8.14
CA GLN A 72 12.14 6.70 8.36
C GLN A 72 12.13 5.45 7.51
N LYS A 73 11.94 4.29 8.14
CA LYS A 73 11.82 3.00 7.47
C LYS A 73 10.33 2.67 7.38
N GLU A 74 9.83 2.48 6.18
CA GLU A 74 8.45 2.08 5.90
C GLU A 74 8.44 0.73 5.20
N LEU A 75 7.35 -0.02 5.39
CA LEU A 75 7.12 -1.32 4.73
C LEU A 75 6.01 -1.15 3.71
N PHE A 76 6.36 -1.22 2.43
CA PHE A 76 5.39 -1.13 1.33
C PHE A 76 5.06 -2.52 0.82
N VAL A 77 3.90 -2.67 0.18
CA VAL A 77 3.66 -3.81 -0.70
C VAL A 77 4.55 -3.61 -1.92
N ALA A 78 5.32 -4.62 -2.29
CA ALA A 78 6.16 -4.53 -3.49
C ALA A 78 5.27 -4.64 -4.73
N ALA A 79 5.37 -3.64 -5.61
CA ALA A 79 4.87 -3.75 -6.97
C ALA A 79 5.78 -4.66 -7.79
N GLU A 80 5.21 -5.35 -8.77
CA GLU A 80 5.99 -6.16 -9.70
C GLU A 80 7.01 -5.29 -10.45
N GLY A 81 8.23 -5.80 -10.64
CA GLY A 81 9.33 -5.05 -11.25
C GLY A 81 10.10 -4.11 -10.30
N MET A 82 9.70 -3.99 -9.03
CA MET A 82 10.51 -3.28 -8.05
C MET A 82 11.81 -4.03 -7.74
N TYR A 83 12.91 -3.29 -7.54
CA TYR A 83 14.22 -3.85 -7.25
C TYR A 83 14.95 -3.13 -6.10
N THR A 84 15.89 -3.81 -5.46
CA THR A 84 16.72 -3.23 -4.39
C THR A 84 17.64 -2.13 -4.94
N GLY A 85 17.71 -0.99 -4.24
CA GLY A 85 18.41 0.21 -4.67
C GLY A 85 17.57 1.14 -5.55
N GLN A 86 16.37 0.74 -5.97
CA GLN A 86 15.46 1.59 -6.74
C GLN A 86 15.05 2.83 -5.92
N PHE A 87 15.01 3.98 -6.61
CA PHE A 87 14.42 5.20 -6.06
C PHE A 87 12.91 5.21 -6.26
N ILE A 88 12.17 5.42 -5.17
CA ILE A 88 10.73 5.59 -5.16
C ILE A 88 10.41 7.05 -4.88
N TYR A 89 9.45 7.59 -5.63
CA TYR A 89 8.95 8.93 -5.44
C TYR A 89 7.48 8.87 -4.98
N CYS A 90 7.19 9.51 -3.85
CA CYS A 90 5.84 9.57 -3.28
C CYS A 90 5.37 11.04 -3.24
N GLY A 91 4.28 11.35 -3.94
CA GLY A 91 3.60 12.65 -3.84
C GLY A 91 2.97 13.14 -5.14
N LYS A 92 2.29 14.30 -5.05
CA LYS A 92 1.53 14.91 -6.15
C LYS A 92 2.39 15.22 -7.39
N LYS A 93 3.67 15.57 -7.20
CA LYS A 93 4.60 15.92 -8.28
C LYS A 93 5.54 14.77 -8.67
N ALA A 94 5.31 13.56 -8.17
CA ALA A 94 6.08 12.40 -8.59
C ALA A 94 5.74 12.03 -10.05
N ASN A 95 6.70 11.45 -10.76
CA ASN A 95 6.46 10.94 -12.11
C ASN A 95 5.76 9.57 -12.05
N LEU A 96 4.92 9.28 -13.04
CA LEU A 96 4.28 7.99 -13.19
C LEU A 96 5.30 6.93 -13.59
N MET A 97 5.77 6.13 -12.63
CA MET A 97 6.66 5.00 -12.84
C MET A 97 6.29 3.87 -11.89
N VAL A 98 6.66 2.64 -12.23
CA VAL A 98 6.43 1.46 -11.40
C VAL A 98 7.07 1.63 -10.02
N GLY A 99 6.26 1.45 -8.98
CA GLY A 99 6.67 1.60 -7.57
C GLY A 99 6.49 3.01 -7.00
N ASN A 100 6.27 4.04 -7.82
CA ASN A 100 5.97 5.39 -7.34
C ASN A 100 4.54 5.48 -6.80
N VAL A 101 4.33 6.41 -5.87
CA VAL A 101 3.04 6.63 -5.21
C VAL A 101 2.54 8.02 -5.58
N LEU A 102 1.40 8.07 -6.25
CA LEU A 102 0.76 9.29 -6.74
C LEU A 102 -0.70 9.35 -6.29
N PRO A 103 -1.29 10.55 -6.13
CA PRO A 103 -2.73 10.67 -5.94
C PRO A 103 -3.47 10.20 -7.21
N LEU A 104 -4.63 9.56 -7.03
CA LEU A 104 -5.42 8.98 -8.12
C LEU A 104 -5.73 9.97 -9.25
N ARG A 105 -6.06 11.22 -8.93
CA ARG A 105 -6.34 12.28 -9.93
C ARG A 105 -5.17 12.60 -10.87
N SER A 106 -3.95 12.22 -10.52
CA SER A 106 -2.74 12.47 -11.32
C SER A 106 -2.33 11.28 -12.17
N ILE A 107 -3.03 10.16 -12.03
CA ILE A 107 -2.79 8.93 -12.78
C ILE A 107 -3.75 8.93 -13.98
N PRO A 108 -3.30 8.64 -15.20
CA PRO A 108 -4.18 8.60 -16.37
C PRO A 108 -5.16 7.42 -16.31
N GLU A 109 -6.29 7.57 -17.00
CA GLU A 109 -7.26 6.51 -17.19
C GLU A 109 -6.64 5.31 -17.92
N GLY A 110 -7.08 4.10 -17.58
CA GLY A 110 -6.52 2.84 -18.07
C GLY A 110 -5.25 2.38 -17.35
N ALA A 111 -4.65 3.20 -16.48
CA ALA A 111 -3.47 2.80 -15.73
C ALA A 111 -3.77 1.73 -14.70
N VAL A 112 -2.82 0.80 -14.56
CA VAL A 112 -2.83 -0.26 -13.55
C VAL A 112 -2.13 0.24 -12.28
N ILE A 113 -2.81 0.13 -11.14
CA ILE A 113 -2.34 0.62 -9.85
C ILE A 113 -2.53 -0.44 -8.76
N CYS A 114 -1.79 -0.33 -7.66
CA CYS A 114 -1.88 -1.25 -6.52
C CYS A 114 -1.92 -0.48 -5.19
N ASN A 115 -2.35 -1.16 -4.12
CA ASN A 115 -2.40 -0.63 -2.75
C ASN A 115 -3.19 0.69 -2.61
N VAL A 116 -4.34 0.80 -3.27
CA VAL A 116 -5.14 2.04 -3.35
C VAL A 116 -5.80 2.38 -2.01
N GLU A 117 -5.89 3.67 -1.70
CA GLU A 117 -6.58 4.20 -0.51
C GLU A 117 -8.11 4.25 -0.74
N HIS A 118 -8.91 3.85 0.25
CA HIS A 118 -10.35 4.08 0.28
C HIS A 118 -10.68 5.52 0.71
N HIS A 119 -9.94 6.00 1.71
CA HIS A 119 -10.00 7.39 2.18
C HIS A 119 -8.59 7.95 2.21
N VAL A 120 -8.47 9.24 1.84
CA VAL A 120 -7.18 9.92 1.77
C VAL A 120 -6.44 9.81 3.11
N GLY A 121 -5.26 9.17 3.09
CA GLY A 121 -4.40 8.97 4.26
C GLY A 121 -4.65 7.69 5.05
N ASP A 122 -5.48 6.75 4.58
CA ASP A 122 -5.64 5.42 5.19
C ASP A 122 -4.43 4.48 4.99
N ARG A 123 -3.45 4.92 4.19
CA ARG A 123 -2.16 4.27 3.93
C ARG A 123 -2.28 2.94 3.16
N GLY A 124 -3.36 2.77 2.38
CA GLY A 124 -3.55 1.70 1.42
C GLY A 124 -4.42 0.55 1.94
N ILE A 125 -5.53 0.30 1.24
CA ILE A 125 -6.57 -0.66 1.63
C ILE A 125 -6.88 -1.67 0.51
N PHE A 126 -6.99 -1.23 -0.73
CA PHE A 126 -7.40 -2.08 -1.85
C PHE A 126 -6.23 -2.59 -2.70
N ALA A 127 -6.44 -3.68 -3.44
CA ALA A 127 -5.45 -4.31 -4.32
C ALA A 127 -4.10 -4.57 -3.63
N ARG A 128 -4.14 -5.40 -2.58
CA ARG A 128 -3.01 -5.65 -1.68
C ARG A 128 -2.50 -7.09 -1.70
N ALA A 129 -3.27 -8.02 -2.26
CA ALA A 129 -2.85 -9.41 -2.40
C ALA A 129 -1.86 -9.56 -3.57
N SER A 130 -1.26 -10.74 -3.69
CA SER A 130 -0.36 -11.06 -4.81
C SER A 130 -1.13 -11.13 -6.11
N GLY A 131 -0.70 -10.38 -7.13
CA GLY A 131 -1.36 -10.33 -8.44
C GLY A 131 -2.61 -9.44 -8.49
N ASP A 132 -3.05 -8.87 -7.36
CA ASP A 132 -4.19 -7.95 -7.38
C ASP A 132 -3.78 -6.60 -7.95
N TYR A 133 -4.68 -6.02 -8.74
CA TYR A 133 -4.50 -4.67 -9.25
C TYR A 133 -5.84 -3.97 -9.42
N THR A 134 -5.76 -2.66 -9.50
CA THR A 134 -6.90 -1.80 -9.77
C THR A 134 -6.65 -1.07 -11.09
N ILE A 135 -7.67 -0.92 -11.92
CA ILE A 135 -7.60 -0.10 -13.13
C ILE A 135 -8.33 1.22 -12.87
N VAL A 136 -7.70 2.34 -13.20
CA VAL A 136 -8.38 3.64 -13.21
C VAL A 136 -9.32 3.70 -14.40
N ILE A 137 -10.63 3.84 -14.17
CA ILE A 137 -11.62 3.89 -15.26
C ILE A 137 -11.83 5.33 -15.74
N SER A 138 -12.16 6.22 -14.80
CA SER A 138 -12.52 7.60 -15.14
C SER A 138 -12.33 8.55 -13.98
N HIS A 139 -12.03 9.82 -14.29
CA HIS A 139 -12.03 10.90 -13.31
C HIS A 139 -13.24 11.81 -13.47
N ASN A 140 -13.87 12.18 -12.35
CA ASN A 140 -14.86 13.23 -12.30
C ASN A 140 -14.27 14.45 -11.56
N PRO A 141 -13.91 15.53 -12.28
CA PRO A 141 -13.26 16.71 -11.71
C PRO A 141 -14.19 17.52 -10.80
N ASP A 142 -15.51 17.47 -11.02
CA ASP A 142 -16.47 18.29 -10.27
C ASP A 142 -16.57 17.82 -8.81
N ASN A 143 -16.49 16.51 -8.59
CA ASN A 143 -16.60 15.89 -7.27
C ASN A 143 -15.25 15.41 -6.71
N ASP A 144 -14.13 15.66 -7.40
CA ASP A 144 -12.79 15.10 -7.11
C ASP A 144 -12.83 13.57 -6.87
N THR A 145 -13.68 12.87 -7.63
CA THR A 145 -13.88 11.42 -7.50
C THR A 145 -13.21 10.69 -8.64
N THR A 146 -12.58 9.56 -8.34
CA THR A 146 -11.99 8.67 -9.34
C THR A 146 -12.70 7.33 -9.27
N ARG A 147 -13.24 6.87 -10.40
CA ARG A 147 -13.80 5.54 -10.53
C ARG A 147 -12.67 4.57 -10.88
N SER A 148 -12.60 3.47 -10.15
CA SER A 148 -11.61 2.44 -10.41
C SER A 148 -12.22 1.04 -10.28
N LEU A 149 -11.68 0.08 -11.03
CA LEU A 149 -12.13 -1.32 -11.06
C LEU A 149 -11.15 -2.20 -10.30
N LEU A 150 -11.64 -2.88 -9.27
CA LEU A 150 -10.86 -3.88 -8.53
C LEU A 150 -10.83 -5.18 -9.30
N THR A 151 -9.63 -5.66 -9.62
CA THR A 151 -9.41 -6.88 -10.39
C THR A 151 -8.35 -7.75 -9.70
N GLN A 152 -8.45 -9.06 -9.86
CA GLN A 152 -7.41 -10.00 -9.43
C GLN A 152 -6.93 -10.75 -10.66
N GLN A 153 -5.61 -10.87 -10.85
CA GLN A 153 -5.07 -11.82 -11.82
C GLN A 153 -5.36 -13.24 -11.33
N SER A 154 -6.10 -14.00 -12.15
CA SER A 154 -6.41 -15.43 -11.96
C SER A 154 -5.27 -16.35 -12.35
#